data_AF-A0A2D4IQ34-F1
#
_entry.id   AF-A0A2D4IQ34-F1
#
_cell.length_a   1.000
_cell.length_b   1.000
_cell.length_c   1.000
_cell.angle_alpha   90.00
_cell.angle_beta   90.00
_cell.angle_gamma   90.00
#
_symmetry.space_group_name_H-M   'P 1'
#
loop_
_entity.id
_entity.type
_entity.pdbx_description
1 polymer ?
#
loop_
_entity_poly.entity_id
_entity_poly.type
_entity_poly.pdbx_seq_one_letter_code
_entity_poly.pdbx_strand_id
1 'polypeptide(L)'
;MVPELQKITVRMKNPEHVKNIVSALRKGGAARLQVISDFDMTLTRFGFNGKRCPTSHNIIDNCRVISEEGRKKLKDLLHYYYPIEIDPYRTMEDKLPLMIEWWTKAHNLLSQENILKNDIAQIVKESDVKLRYVVCIWDSKSIQERGKLSKQ
;
A
#
# COMPACT_ATOMS: atom_id res chain seq x y z
N MET A 1 9.64 9.21 -26.92
CA MET A 1 9.90 8.18 -25.89
C MET A 1 9.51 8.78 -24.55
N VAL A 2 8.90 8.04 -23.63
CA VAL A 2 8.47 8.58 -22.33
C VAL A 2 9.71 8.84 -21.46
N PRO A 3 10.09 10.11 -21.17
CA PRO A 3 11.35 10.43 -20.48
C PRO A 3 11.47 9.77 -19.10
N GLU A 4 10.35 9.57 -18.41
CA GLU A 4 10.29 8.95 -17.09
C GLU A 4 10.80 7.51 -17.08
N LEU A 5 10.76 6.80 -18.21
CA LEU A 5 11.27 5.43 -18.34
C LEU A 5 12.81 5.37 -18.41
N GLN A 6 13.49 6.52 -18.52
CA GLN A 6 14.96 6.60 -18.57
C GLN A 6 15.61 6.86 -17.20
N LYS A 7 14.81 7.02 -16.14
CA LYS A 7 15.34 7.26 -14.78
C LYS A 7 16.14 6.05 -14.28
N ILE A 8 17.21 6.30 -13.53
CA ILE A 8 18.08 5.26 -12.96
C ILE A 8 17.35 4.27 -12.02
N THR A 9 16.22 4.69 -11.46
CA THR A 9 15.36 3.88 -10.58
C THR A 9 14.45 2.93 -11.37
N VAL A 10 14.36 3.06 -12.70
CA VAL A 10 13.54 2.21 -13.57
C VAL A 10 14.40 1.07 -14.10
N ARG A 11 14.03 -0.16 -13.77
CA ARG A 11 14.69 -1.38 -14.25
C ARG A 11 13.69 -2.17 -15.07
N MET A 12 14.02 -2.46 -16.32
CA MET A 12 13.17 -3.20 -17.25
C MET A 12 13.93 -4.42 -17.78
N LYS A 13 13.36 -5.62 -17.60
CA LYS A 13 13.93 -6.85 -18.16
C LYS A 13 13.92 -6.86 -19.69
N ASN A 14 12.82 -6.39 -20.30
CA ASN A 14 12.67 -6.29 -21.75
C ASN A 14 12.06 -4.93 -22.15
N PRO A 15 12.90 -3.92 -22.46
CA PRO A 15 12.43 -2.58 -22.81
C PRO A 15 11.54 -2.51 -24.06
N GLU A 16 11.83 -3.33 -25.09
CA GLU A 16 11.05 -3.29 -26.34
C GLU A 16 9.64 -3.85 -26.14
N HIS A 17 9.50 -4.90 -25.33
CA HIS A 17 8.19 -5.41 -24.95
C HIS A 17 7.37 -4.36 -24.17
N VAL A 18 7.97 -3.68 -23.20
CA VAL A 18 7.31 -2.60 -22.45
C VAL A 18 6.84 -1.48 -23.39
N LYS A 19 7.66 -1.08 -24.36
CA LYS A 19 7.31 -0.08 -25.36
C LYS A 19 6.10 -0.49 -26.21
N ASN A 20 6.00 -1.77 -26.58
CA ASN A 20 4.84 -2.31 -27.29
C ASN A 20 3.56 -2.26 -26.43
N ILE A 21 3.64 -2.63 -25.15
CA ILE A 21 2.53 -2.52 -24.20
C ILE A 21 2.06 -1.06 -24.09
N VAL A 22 2.98 -0.11 -23.85
CA VAL A 22 2.65 1.33 -23.73
C VAL A 22 2.00 1.86 -25.00
N SER A 23 2.48 1.44 -26.18
CA SER A 23 1.89 1.79 -27.47
C SER A 23 0.46 1.26 -27.61
N ALA A 24 0.21 0.01 -27.20
CA ALA A 24 -1.11 -0.60 -27.22
C ALA A 24 -2.09 0.11 -26.27
N LEU A 25 -1.66 0.42 -25.03
CA LEU A 25 -2.48 1.17 -24.06
C LEU A 25 -2.86 2.55 -24.61
N ARG A 26 -1.91 3.26 -25.24
CA ARG A 26 -2.18 4.57 -25.84
C ARG A 26 -3.17 4.47 -27.01
N LYS A 27 -3.05 3.44 -27.86
CA LYS A 27 -3.97 3.19 -28.97
C LYS A 27 -5.38 2.80 -28.49
N GLY A 28 -5.47 2.06 -27.39
CA GLY A 28 -6.75 1.65 -26.80
C GLY A 28 -7.52 2.80 -26.16
N GLY A 29 -6.83 3.84 -25.69
CA GLY A 29 -7.43 5.02 -25.09
C GLY A 29 -8.08 4.75 -23.72
N ALA A 30 -8.63 5.80 -23.11
CA ALA A 30 -9.18 5.72 -21.75
C ALA A 30 -10.36 4.75 -21.63
N ALA A 31 -11.17 4.59 -22.68
CA ALA A 31 -12.33 3.70 -22.68
C ALA A 31 -11.97 2.21 -22.50
N ARG A 32 -10.70 1.85 -22.72
CA ARG A 32 -10.19 0.47 -22.60
C ARG A 32 -9.14 0.33 -21.50
N LEU A 33 -9.00 1.34 -20.65
CA LEU A 33 -8.01 1.36 -19.57
C LEU A 33 -8.69 1.11 -18.23
N GLN A 34 -8.19 0.13 -17.49
CA GLN A 34 -8.50 -0.10 -16.09
C GLN A 34 -7.20 -0.14 -15.29
N VAL A 35 -7.25 0.32 -14.05
CA VAL A 35 -6.11 0.29 -13.13
C VAL A 35 -6.45 -0.61 -11.96
N ILE A 36 -5.58 -1.57 -11.69
CA ILE A 36 -5.58 -2.41 -10.50
C ILE A 36 -4.26 -2.14 -9.80
N SER A 37 -4.32 -1.70 -8.54
CA SER A 37 -3.15 -1.35 -7.76
C SER A 37 -3.30 -1.85 -6.34
N ASP A 38 -2.20 -2.31 -5.78
CA ASP A 38 -2.02 -2.43 -4.34
C ASP A 38 -1.96 -1.03 -3.68
N PHE A 39 -2.11 -0.96 -2.36
CA PHE A 39 -2.17 0.27 -1.58
C PHE A 39 -0.87 0.54 -0.79
N ASP A 40 -0.51 -0.34 0.13
CA ASP A 40 0.58 -0.12 1.08
C ASP A 40 1.94 -0.22 0.39
N MET A 41 2.80 0.78 0.59
CA MET A 41 4.11 0.92 -0.06
C MET A 41 4.05 1.03 -1.61
N THR A 42 2.87 0.87 -2.22
CA THR A 42 2.60 1.06 -3.65
C THR A 42 2.05 2.46 -3.91
N LEU A 43 0.85 2.79 -3.39
CA LEU A 43 0.29 4.14 -3.44
C LEU A 43 0.79 5.00 -2.27
N THR A 44 0.99 4.39 -1.10
CA THR A 44 1.68 5.02 0.03
C THR A 44 3.21 4.94 -0.15
N ARG A 45 3.93 5.86 0.49
CA ARG A 45 5.40 5.91 0.42
C ARG A 45 6.02 4.79 1.26
N PHE A 46 7.16 4.29 0.82
CA PHE A 46 7.98 3.34 1.61
C PHE A 46 8.67 4.03 2.80
N GLY A 47 9.17 5.25 2.58
CA GLY A 47 9.81 6.06 3.60
C GLY A 47 9.82 7.53 3.21
N PHE A 48 9.99 8.38 4.21
CA PHE A 48 10.02 9.83 4.08
C PHE A 48 11.02 10.41 5.07
N ASN A 49 11.93 11.27 4.59
CA ASN A 49 12.99 11.90 5.39
C ASN A 49 13.80 10.92 6.25
N GLY A 50 14.17 9.76 5.68
CA GLY A 50 14.94 8.72 6.37
C GLY A 50 14.14 7.85 7.36
N LYS A 51 12.86 8.15 7.61
CA LYS A 51 11.97 7.33 8.45
C LYS A 51 11.07 6.43 7.59
N ARG A 52 10.77 5.22 8.08
CA ARG A 52 9.77 4.32 7.49
C ARG A 52 8.38 4.95 7.61
N CYS A 53 7.61 4.95 6.53
CA CYS A 53 6.19 5.32 6.59
C CYS A 53 5.35 4.13 7.09
N PRO A 54 4.23 4.37 7.78
CA PRO A 54 3.37 3.29 8.26
C PRO A 54 2.58 2.65 7.12
N THR A 55 2.31 1.35 7.23
CA THR A 55 1.24 0.67 6.49
C THR A 55 -0.13 1.02 7.06
N SER A 56 -1.20 0.64 6.37
CA SER A 56 -2.58 0.75 6.87
C SER A 56 -2.75 0.11 8.26
N HIS A 57 -2.16 -1.05 8.50
CA HIS A 57 -2.15 -1.68 9.84
C HIS A 57 -1.34 -0.89 10.86
N ASN A 58 -0.15 -0.41 10.51
CA ASN A 58 0.67 0.35 11.47
C ASN A 58 0.05 1.68 11.86
N ILE A 59 -0.83 2.26 11.03
CA ILE A 59 -1.65 3.41 11.42
C ILE A 59 -2.54 3.05 12.62
N ILE A 60 -3.16 1.87 12.60
CA ILE A 60 -4.00 1.38 13.69
C ILE A 60 -3.14 0.96 14.89
N ASP A 61 -2.09 0.17 14.69
CA ASP A 61 -1.24 -0.36 15.77
C ASP A 61 -0.64 0.76 16.65
N ASN A 62 -0.33 1.91 16.05
CA ASN A 62 0.29 3.05 16.72
C ASN A 62 -0.71 4.14 17.09
N CYS A 63 -2.01 3.91 16.92
CA CYS A 63 -2.99 4.94 17.20
C CYS A 63 -3.20 5.16 18.71
N ARG A 64 -3.77 6.31 19.06
CA ARG A 64 -4.02 6.72 20.45
C ARG A 64 -4.94 5.77 21.23
N VAL A 65 -5.72 4.94 20.55
CA VAL A 65 -6.72 4.06 21.14
C VAL A 65 -6.12 2.72 21.59
N ILE A 66 -5.01 2.30 20.98
CA ILE A 66 -4.34 1.04 21.32
C ILE A 66 -3.62 1.18 22.66
N SER A 67 -3.92 0.25 23.56
CA SER A 67 -3.23 0.13 24.85
C SER A 67 -1.71 -0.09 24.68
N GLU A 68 -0.92 0.31 25.67
CA GLU A 68 0.54 0.10 25.61
C GLU A 68 0.89 -1.40 25.54
N GLU A 69 0.11 -2.24 26.24
CA GLU A 69 0.25 -3.69 26.19
C GLU A 69 -0.09 -4.26 24.80
N GLY A 70 -1.20 -3.81 24.20
CA GLY A 70 -1.60 -4.20 22.85
C GLY A 70 -0.54 -3.82 21.82
N ARG A 71 0.00 -2.60 21.90
CA ARG A 71 1.09 -2.14 21.04
C ARG A 71 2.34 -3.00 21.17
N LYS A 72 2.70 -3.39 22.38
CA LYS A 72 3.84 -4.29 22.62
C LYS A 72 3.62 -5.64 21.96
N LYS A 73 2.46 -6.27 22.17
CA LYS A 73 2.11 -7.56 21.56
C LYS A 73 2.11 -7.51 20.03
N LEU A 74 1.53 -6.46 19.44
CA LEU A 74 1.52 -6.26 17.98
C LEU A 74 2.95 -6.09 17.44
N LYS A 75 3.81 -5.35 18.14
CA LYS A 75 5.21 -5.18 17.77
C LYS A 75 6.00 -6.49 17.87
N ASP A 76 5.74 -7.31 18.88
CA ASP A 76 6.37 -8.62 19.03
C ASP A 76 5.95 -9.57 17.89
N LEU A 77 4.67 -9.57 17.51
CA LEU A 77 4.20 -10.29 16.32
C LEU A 77 4.90 -9.81 15.05
N LEU A 78 4.98 -8.50 14.83
CA LEU A 78 5.66 -7.92 13.67
C LEU A 78 7.14 -8.35 13.62
N HIS A 79 7.86 -8.26 14.74
CA HIS A 79 9.26 -8.65 14.81
C HIS A 79 9.50 -10.12 14.51
N TYR A 80 8.55 -11.00 14.86
CA TYR A 80 8.66 -12.43 14.58
C TYR A 80 8.29 -12.78 13.14
N TYR A 81 7.16 -12.29 12.63
CA TYR A 81 6.61 -12.72 11.35
C TYR A 81 7.15 -11.94 10.14
N TYR A 82 7.50 -10.66 10.29
CA TYR A 82 7.98 -9.85 9.15
C TYR A 82 9.29 -10.38 8.54
N PRO A 83 10.30 -10.82 9.32
CA PRO A 83 11.50 -11.44 8.75
C PRO A 83 11.19 -12.70 7.92
N ILE A 84 10.14 -13.45 8.30
CA ILE A 84 9.70 -14.66 7.60
C ILE A 84 8.99 -14.29 6.28
N GLU A 85 8.16 -13.26 6.30
CA GLU A 85 7.47 -12.74 5.11
C GLU A 85 8.46 -12.39 4.00
N ILE A 86 9.51 -11.64 4.35
CA ILE A 86 10.49 -11.12 3.39
C ILE A 86 11.62 -12.11 3.06
N ASP A 87 11.67 -13.27 3.71
CA ASP A 87 12.74 -14.26 3.55
C ASP A 87 12.80 -14.78 2.10
N PRO A 88 13.84 -14.48 1.30
CA PRO A 88 13.91 -14.92 -0.09
C PRO A 88 14.17 -16.41 -0.24
N TYR A 89 14.55 -17.12 0.83
CA TYR A 89 14.92 -18.54 0.81
C TYR A 89 13.76 -19.48 1.17
N ARG A 90 12.63 -18.93 1.66
CA ARG A 90 11.42 -19.70 1.97
C ARG A 90 10.45 -19.72 0.80
N THR A 91 9.81 -20.87 0.60
CA THR A 91 8.76 -21.04 -0.41
C THR A 91 7.48 -20.31 0.00
N MET A 92 6.58 -20.10 -0.96
CA MET A 92 5.28 -19.48 -0.66
C MET A 92 4.41 -20.41 0.17
N GLU A 93 4.53 -21.72 -0.07
CA GLU A 93 3.83 -22.80 0.63
C GLU A 93 4.20 -22.82 2.11
N ASP A 94 5.47 -22.61 2.44
CA ASP A 94 5.95 -22.54 3.83
C ASP A 94 5.52 -21.26 4.54
N LYS A 95 5.44 -20.14 3.80
CA LYS A 95 5.07 -18.83 4.36
C LYS A 95 3.57 -18.69 4.60
N LEU A 96 2.75 -19.25 3.71
CA LEU A 96 1.30 -19.07 3.74
C LEU A 96 0.66 -19.36 5.10
N PRO A 97 0.89 -20.52 5.76
CA PRO A 97 0.29 -20.80 7.06
C PRO A 97 0.76 -19.81 8.14
N LEU A 98 2.00 -19.36 8.08
CA LEU A 98 2.57 -18.40 9.03
C LEU A 98 1.98 -17.00 8.84
N MET A 99 1.72 -16.58 7.61
CA MET A 99 1.04 -15.31 7.33
C MET A 99 -0.42 -15.33 7.80
N ILE A 100 -1.12 -16.45 7.59
CA ILE A 100 -2.49 -16.64 8.10
C ILE A 100 -2.48 -16.55 9.64
N GLU A 101 -1.55 -17.25 10.29
CA GLU A 101 -1.42 -17.22 11.74
C GLU A 101 -1.13 -15.80 12.25
N TRP A 102 -0.19 -15.09 11.61
CA TRP A 102 0.14 -13.72 11.97
C TRP A 102 -1.08 -12.80 11.90
N TRP A 103 -1.75 -12.76 10.75
CA TRP A 103 -2.91 -11.90 10.55
C TRP A 103 -4.05 -12.24 11.50
N THR A 104 -4.29 -13.54 11.75
CA THR A 104 -5.30 -13.99 12.72
C THR A 104 -4.98 -13.48 14.12
N LYS A 105 -3.73 -13.62 14.59
CA LYS A 105 -3.30 -13.13 15.91
C LYS A 105 -3.39 -11.61 16.01
N ALA A 106 -2.94 -10.90 14.98
CA ALA A 106 -2.98 -9.43 14.96
C ALA A 106 -4.42 -8.92 15.00
N HIS A 107 -5.33 -9.47 14.19
CA HIS A 107 -6.74 -9.08 14.19
C HIS A 107 -7.45 -9.44 15.49
N ASN A 108 -7.11 -10.56 16.12
CA ASN A 108 -7.66 -10.93 17.43
C ASN A 108 -7.20 -9.98 18.55
N LEU A 109 -5.99 -9.44 18.47
CA LEU A 109 -5.55 -8.40 19.41
C LEU A 109 -6.30 -7.09 19.15
N LEU A 110 -6.40 -6.67 17.89
CA LEU A 110 -7.09 -5.44 17.52
C LEU A 110 -8.58 -5.46 17.88
N SER A 111 -9.24 -6.63 17.83
CA SER A 111 -10.65 -6.76 18.20
C SER A 111 -10.90 -6.64 19.71
N GLN A 112 -9.86 -6.82 20.54
CA GLN A 112 -9.90 -6.62 21.99
C GLN A 112 -9.70 -5.14 22.36
N GLU A 113 -9.19 -4.33 21.44
CA GLU A 113 -8.98 -2.91 21.63
C GLU A 113 -10.26 -2.13 21.27
N ASN A 114 -10.51 -1.00 21.92
CA ASN A 114 -11.77 -0.25 21.77
C ASN A 114 -11.77 0.69 20.53
N ILE A 115 -11.43 0.16 19.37
CA ILE A 115 -11.33 0.93 18.12
C ILE A 115 -12.74 1.17 17.57
N LEU A 116 -13.23 2.40 17.67
CA LEU A 116 -14.53 2.76 17.10
C LEU A 116 -14.36 3.25 15.66
N LYS A 117 -15.35 2.94 14.81
CA LYS A 117 -15.37 3.40 13.41
C LYS A 117 -15.25 4.93 13.29
N ASN A 118 -15.81 5.66 14.26
CA ASN A 118 -15.77 7.12 14.28
C ASN A 118 -14.37 7.68 14.60
N ASP A 119 -13.49 6.88 15.23
CA ASP A 119 -12.11 7.30 15.52
C ASP A 119 -11.22 7.21 14.29
N ILE A 120 -11.55 6.36 13.29
CA ILE A 120 -10.68 6.05 12.15
C ILE A 120 -10.24 7.32 11.39
N ALA A 121 -11.15 8.26 11.15
CA ALA A 121 -10.81 9.49 10.44
C ALA A 121 -9.76 10.31 11.19
N GLN A 122 -9.88 10.39 12.52
CA GLN A 122 -8.94 11.11 13.37
C GLN A 122 -7.61 10.35 13.48
N ILE A 123 -7.65 9.02 13.62
CA ILE A 123 -6.47 8.15 13.64
C ILE A 123 -5.63 8.31 12.37
N VAL A 124 -6.28 8.30 11.19
CA VAL A 124 -5.59 8.50 9.91
C VAL A 124 -4.99 9.90 9.82
N LYS A 125 -5.72 10.92 10.28
CA LYS A 125 -5.26 12.33 10.29
C LYS A 125 -4.03 12.55 11.18
N GLU A 126 -3.95 11.84 12.30
CA GLU A 126 -2.82 11.91 13.24
C GLU A 126 -1.62 11.08 12.80
N SER A 127 -1.79 10.20 11.80
CA SER A 127 -0.73 9.30 11.36
C SER A 127 0.32 9.96 10.45
N ASP A 128 1.50 9.34 10.40
CA ASP A 128 2.60 9.72 9.51
C ASP A 128 2.43 9.20 8.07
N VAL A 129 1.24 8.73 7.67
CA VAL A 129 1.02 8.18 6.32
C VAL A 129 1.26 9.24 5.25
N LYS A 130 1.93 8.85 4.15
CA LYS A 130 2.19 9.74 3.01
C LYS A 130 1.87 9.02 1.72
N LEU A 131 1.12 9.68 0.84
CA LEU A 131 0.92 9.21 -0.53
C LEU A 131 2.15 9.55 -1.40
N ARG A 132 2.39 8.73 -2.43
CA ARG A 132 3.35 9.04 -3.48
C ARG A 132 2.81 10.21 -4.32
N TYR A 133 3.70 11.10 -4.76
CA TYR A 133 3.35 12.33 -5.47
C TYR A 133 2.43 12.11 -6.69
N VAL A 134 2.61 10.98 -7.40
CA VAL A 134 1.81 10.62 -8.58
C VAL A 134 0.34 10.41 -8.23
N VAL A 135 0.02 9.88 -7.04
CA VAL A 135 -1.36 9.66 -6.58
C VAL A 135 -2.09 10.99 -6.40
N CYS A 136 -1.41 11.99 -5.84
CA CYS A 136 -1.98 13.34 -5.66
C CYS A 136 -2.34 14.02 -6.99
N ILE A 137 -1.63 13.70 -8.08
CA ILE A 137 -1.91 14.23 -9.42
C ILE A 137 -3.06 13.46 -10.09
N TRP A 138 -3.11 12.14 -9.90
CA TRP A 138 -4.14 11.30 -10.52
C TRP A 138 -5.55 11.63 -10.02
N ASP A 139 -5.68 11.91 -8.73
CA ASP A 139 -6.95 12.25 -8.10
C ASP A 139 -7.46 13.64 -8.55
N SER A 140 -6.56 14.60 -8.71
CA SER A 140 -6.92 16.00 -9.01
C SER A 140 -7.21 16.32 -10.48
N LYS A 141 -6.69 15.55 -11.44
CA LYS A 141 -6.80 15.91 -12.89
C LYS A 141 -7.41 14.85 -13.80
N SER A 142 -7.56 13.59 -13.36
CA SER A 142 -7.74 12.49 -14.33
C SER A 142 -8.94 11.60 -14.07
N ILE A 143 -9.26 11.31 -12.79
CA ILE A 143 -10.27 10.31 -12.42
C ILE A 143 -11.60 10.99 -12.02
N GLN A 144 -11.57 12.07 -11.23
CA GLN A 144 -12.80 12.71 -10.73
C GLN A 144 -13.56 13.52 -11.81
N GLU A 145 -12.87 14.16 -12.75
CA GLU A 145 -13.51 14.95 -13.81
C GLU A 145 -14.35 14.09 -14.77
N ARG A 146 -14.08 12.78 -14.86
CA ARG A 146 -14.69 11.90 -15.86
C ARG A 146 -15.80 11.00 -15.32
N GLY A 147 -15.86 10.79 -14.00
CA GLY A 147 -17.02 10.14 -13.35
C GLY A 147 -18.31 10.97 -13.41
N LYS A 148 -18.24 12.25 -13.83
CA LYS A 148 -19.40 13.13 -14.04
C LYS A 148 -19.96 13.10 -15.47
N LEU A 149 -19.22 12.56 -16.44
CA LEU A 149 -19.63 12.52 -17.86
C LEU A 149 -20.41 11.25 -18.24
N SER A 150 -20.57 10.29 -17.33
CA SER A 150 -21.37 9.07 -17.55
C SER A 150 -22.78 9.13 -16.92
N LYS A 151 -23.25 10.33 -16.55
CA LYS A 151 -24.61 10.60 -16.04
C LYS A 151 -25.24 11.82 -16.74
N GLN A 152 -25.17 11.85 -18.07
CA GLN A 152 -26.09 12.62 -18.91
C GLN A 152 -26.71 11.70 -19.94
#